data_AF-A0A093XLX3-F1
#
_entry.id   AF-A0A093XLX3-F1
#
_cell.length_a   1.000
_cell.length_b   1.000
_cell.length_c   1.000
_cell.angle_alpha   90.00
_cell.angle_beta   90.00
_cell.angle_gamma   90.00
#
_symmetry.space_group_name_H-M   'P 1'
#
loop_
_entity.id
_entity.type
_entity.pdbx_description
1 polymer ?
#
loop_
_entity_poly.entity_id
_entity_poly.type
_entity_poly.pdbx_seq_one_letter_code
_entity_poly.pdbx_strand_id
1 'polypeptide(L)' 'MLAQNGVACIGTIAEQTYADSTIILESADDTFAETLRTASGATNTEMESADGGKTWTIAKITIPAMK' A
#
# COMPACT_ATOMS: atom_id res chain seq x y z
N MET A 1 -13.66 13.58 5.90
CA MET A 1 -12.83 14.67 5.35
C MET A 1 -13.59 15.30 4.19
N LEU A 2 -13.78 16.62 4.22
CA LEU A 2 -14.31 17.37 3.08
C LEU A 2 -13.12 17.76 2.19
N ALA A 3 -13.26 17.63 0.87
CA ALA A 3 -12.34 18.24 -0.08
C ALA A 3 -12.38 19.77 0.10
N GLN A 4 -11.34 20.47 -0.37
CA GLN A 4 -11.19 21.92 -0.25
C GLN A 4 -12.38 22.74 -0.82
N ASN A 5 -13.33 22.09 -1.52
CA ASN A 5 -14.53 22.71 -2.10
C ASN A 5 -15.87 22.25 -1.46
N GLY A 6 -15.86 21.67 -0.25
CA GLY A 6 -17.09 21.27 0.45
C GLY A 6 -17.78 20.00 -0.08
N VAL A 7 -17.17 19.32 -1.06
CA VAL A 7 -17.57 17.99 -1.53
C VAL A 7 -16.85 16.94 -0.68
N ALA A 8 -17.54 15.87 -0.25
CA ALA A 8 -16.85 14.76 0.44
C ALA A 8 -15.77 14.16 -0.48
N CYS A 9 -14.57 13.91 0.05
CA CYS A 9 -13.59 13.14 -0.71
C CYS A 9 -14.16 11.73 -0.91
N ILE A 10 -14.56 11.41 -2.14
CA ILE A 10 -14.84 10.03 -2.54
C ILE A 10 -13.50 9.35 -2.82
N GLY A 11 -13.35 8.10 -2.38
CA GLY A 11 -12.14 7.34 -2.63
C GLY A 11 -12.10 6.83 -4.07
N THR A 12 -11.50 5.66 -4.26
CA THR A 12 -11.45 4.96 -5.55
C THR A 12 -12.86 4.64 -6.06
N ILE A 13 -13.20 5.03 -7.28
CA ILE A 13 -14.52 4.72 -7.88
C ILE A 13 -14.64 3.29 -8.45
N ALA A 14 -13.49 2.64 -8.64
CA ALA A 14 -13.35 1.27 -9.13
C ALA A 14 -12.17 0.61 -8.42
N GLU A 15 -12.10 -0.72 -8.47
CA GLU A 15 -10.93 -1.45 -7.96
C GLU A 15 -9.65 -1.01 -8.68
N GLN A 16 -8.58 -0.83 -7.92
CA GLN A 16 -7.24 -0.57 -8.43
C GLN A 16 -6.30 -1.70 -8.01
N THR A 17 -5.43 -2.10 -8.92
CA THR A 17 -4.39 -3.10 -8.65
C THR A 17 -3.02 -2.50 -8.93
N TYR A 18 -2.10 -2.67 -7.98
CA TYR A 18 -0.67 -2.44 -8.18
C TYR A 18 0.02 -3.80 -8.18
N ALA A 19 0.77 -4.09 -9.24
CA ALA A 19 1.53 -5.34 -9.39
C ALA A 19 3.02 -5.07 -9.22
N ASP A 20 3.74 -6.04 -8.66
CA ASP A 20 5.20 -6.08 -8.55
C ASP A 20 5.81 -4.78 -7.99
N SER A 21 5.19 -4.28 -6.92
CA SER A 21 5.62 -3.03 -6.29
C SER A 21 6.94 -3.25 -5.56
N THR A 22 7.89 -2.33 -5.75
CA THR A 22 9.19 -2.34 -5.10
C THR A 22 9.37 -1.06 -4.28
N ILE A 23 9.77 -1.22 -3.03
CA ILE A 23 10.10 -0.12 -2.10
C ILE A 23 11.58 -0.26 -1.75
N ILE A 24 12.35 0.81 -1.95
CA ILE A 24 13.78 0.84 -1.62
C ILE A 24 13.97 1.85 -0.49
N LEU A 25 14.47 1.39 0.65
CA LEU A 25 14.74 2.24 1.80
C LEU A 25 16.13 2.89 1.67
N GLU A 26 16.32 4.03 2.33
CA GLU A 26 17.64 4.68 2.40
C GLU A 26 18.66 3.83 3.18
N SER A 27 18.21 3.16 4.24
CA SER A 27 18.99 2.21 5.04
C SER A 27 18.15 0.95 5.29
N ALA A 28 18.81 -0.20 5.47
CA ALA A 28 18.11 -1.45 5.74
C ALA A 28 17.37 -1.41 7.09
N ASP A 29 16.14 -1.91 7.11
CA ASP A 29 15.30 -2.07 8.29
C ASP A 29 14.48 -3.35 8.11
N ASP A 30 14.81 -4.41 8.84
CA ASP A 30 14.17 -5.72 8.76
C ASP A 30 12.78 -5.76 9.41
N THR A 31 12.45 -4.76 10.22
CA THR A 31 11.14 -4.61 10.88
C THR A 31 10.14 -3.80 10.06
N PHE A 32 10.56 -3.23 8.92
CA PHE A 32 9.70 -2.34 8.12
C PHE A 32 8.39 -3.00 7.68
N ALA A 33 8.39 -4.32 7.39
CA ALA A 33 7.18 -5.06 7.07
C ALA A 33 6.11 -5.02 8.18
N GLU A 34 6.50 -4.88 9.44
CA GLU A 34 5.57 -4.78 10.58
C GLU A 34 4.77 -3.46 10.56
N THR A 35 5.23 -2.48 9.79
CA THR A 35 4.52 -1.19 9.62
C THR A 35 3.38 -1.27 8.60
N LEU A 36 3.32 -2.36 7.81
CA LEU A 36 2.29 -2.54 6.79
C LEU A 36 0.91 -2.63 7.46
N ARG A 37 0.05 -1.69 7.12
CA ARG A 37 -1.35 -1.69 7.52
C ARG A 37 -2.26 -1.53 6.32
N THR A 38 -3.37 -2.26 6.34
CA THR A 38 -4.46 -2.12 5.38
C THR A 38 -5.65 -1.45 6.04
N ALA A 39 -6.33 -0.59 5.30
CA ALA A 39 -7.58 0.05 5.72
C ALA A 39 -8.58 0.02 4.57
N SER A 40 -9.85 0.25 4.88
CA SER A 40 -10.92 0.42 3.87
C SER A 40 -11.04 -0.74 2.87
N GLY A 41 -10.78 -1.98 3.31
CA GLY A 41 -10.89 -3.19 2.49
C GLY A 41 -9.71 -3.42 1.53
N ALA A 42 -8.65 -2.62 1.61
CA ALA A 42 -7.41 -2.89 0.89
C ALA A 42 -6.82 -4.25 1.30
N THR A 43 -6.21 -4.94 0.34
CA THR A 43 -5.48 -6.20 0.58
C THR A 43 -4.13 -6.16 -0.12
N ASN A 44 -3.20 -6.96 0.35
CA ASN A 44 -1.90 -7.15 -0.29
C ASN A 44 -1.45 -8.61 -0.13
N THR A 45 -0.53 -9.03 -1.00
CA THR A 45 0.32 -10.19 -0.73
C THR A 45 1.35 -9.84 0.33
N GLU A 46 1.99 -10.87 0.88
CA GLU A 46 3.09 -10.71 1.82
C GLU A 46 4.16 -9.74 1.28
N MET A 47 4.72 -8.94 2.20
CA MET A 47 5.82 -8.04 1.91
C MET A 47 7.12 -8.77 2.24
N GLU A 48 7.97 -8.96 1.24
CA GLU A 48 9.17 -9.79 1.35
C GLU A 48 10.44 -8.96 1.10
N SER A 49 11.54 -9.35 1.73
CA SER A 49 12.88 -8.78 1.47
C SER A 49 13.92 -9.90 1.41
N ALA A 50 14.84 -9.78 0.45
CA ALA A 50 15.95 -10.73 0.26
C ALA A 50 17.31 -10.14 0.69
N ASP A 51 17.36 -8.84 1.04
CA ASP A 51 18.58 -8.09 1.32
C ASP A 51 18.61 -7.49 2.73
N GLY A 52 17.89 -8.14 3.66
CA GLY A 52 17.86 -7.75 5.08
C GLY A 52 17.06 -6.48 5.35
N GLY A 53 16.06 -6.17 4.52
CA GLY A 53 15.15 -5.04 4.71
C GLY A 53 15.56 -3.76 3.99
N LYS A 54 16.45 -3.82 2.99
CA LYS A 54 16.83 -2.66 2.16
C LYS A 54 15.87 -2.47 0.99
N THR A 55 15.44 -3.58 0.39
CA THR A 55 14.46 -3.64 -0.70
C THR A 55 13.30 -4.53 -0.28
N TRP A 56 12.08 -4.03 -0.46
CA TRP A 56 10.84 -4.73 -0.15
C TRP A 56 9.99 -4.88 -1.40
N THR A 57 9.48 -6.08 -1.63
CA THR A 57 8.59 -6.39 -2.75
C THR A 57 7.21 -6.79 -2.28
N ILE A 58 6.18 -6.30 -2.97
CA ILE A 58 4.80 -6.74 -2.81
C ILE A 58 4.28 -7.11 -4.20
N ALA A 59 4.00 -8.41 -4.41
CA ALA A 59 3.56 -8.91 -5.71
C ALA A 59 2.20 -8.32 -6.14
N LYS A 60 1.27 -8.13 -5.20
CA LYS A 60 -0.03 -7.53 -5.51
C LYS A 60 -0.59 -6.70 -4.35
N ILE A 61 -1.08 -5.51 -4.68
CA ILE A 61 -1.90 -4.68 -3.80
C ILE A 61 -3.24 -4.44 -4.50
N THR A 62 -4.35 -4.67 -3.79
CA THR A 62 -5.69 -4.43 -4.29
C THR A 62 -6.38 -3.39 -3.42
N ILE A 63 -6.85 -2.31 -4.05
CA ILE A 63 -7.65 -1.27 -3.40
C ILE A 63 -9.07 -1.37 -3.96
N PRO A 64 -10.09 -1.71 -3.15
CA PRO A 64 -11.46 -1.83 -3.65
C PRO A 64 -12.02 -0.45 -4.03
N ALA A 65 -13.19 -0.41 -4.67
CA ALA A 65 -13.93 0.84 -4.81
C ALA A 65 -14.39 1.34 -3.42
N MET A 66 -13.94 2.55 -3.05
CA MET A 66 -14.29 3.21 -1.79
C MET A 66 -15.43 4.20 -2.04
N LYS A 67 -16.66 3.74 -1.78
CA LYS A 67 -17.89 4.53 -1.86
C LYS A 67 -18.03 5.48 -0.67
#